data_AF-A0A972TK26-F1
#
_entry.id   AF-A0A972TK26-F1
#
_cell.length_a   1.000
_cell.length_b   1.000
_cell.length_c   1.000
_cell.angle_alpha   90.00
_cell.angle_beta   90.00
_cell.angle_gamma   90.00
#
_symmetry.space_group_name_H-M   'P 1'
#
loop_
_entity.id
_entity.type
_entity.pdbx_description
1 polymer ?
#
loop_
_entity_poly.entity_id
_entity_poly.type
_entity_poly.pdbx_seq_one_letter_code
_entity_poly.pdbx_strand_id
1 'polypeptide(L)'
;MTTIEKARAEKIVEKIPIDEIREALINEYRRRLIRYKMIDEAMRKKYGMSFSDFESANMVRERKFSWDVESDSMEWEHALEGVRYVEEKLKDLEGYD
;
A
#
# COMPACT_ATOMS: atom_id res chain seq x y z
N MET A 1 22.49 -4.15 0.21
CA MET A 1 23.10 -2.86 -0.18
C MET A 1 24.58 -2.91 0.16
N THR A 2 25.44 -2.61 -0.80
CA THR A 2 26.90 -2.56 -0.62
C THR A 2 27.31 -1.31 0.17
N THR A 3 28.49 -1.32 0.77
CA THR A 3 29.05 -0.16 1.49
C THR A 3 29.11 1.10 0.61
N ILE A 4 29.34 0.93 -0.69
CA ILE A 4 29.41 2.02 -1.67
C ILE A 4 28.02 2.65 -1.89
N GLU A 5 26.97 1.84 -2.00
CA GLU A 5 25.60 2.32 -2.17
C GLU A 5 25.12 3.10 -0.94
N LYS A 6 25.45 2.62 0.27
CA LYS A 6 25.12 3.33 1.52
C LYS A 6 25.76 4.72 1.57
N ALA A 7 27.07 4.81 1.31
CA ALA A 7 27.80 6.07 1.34
C ALA A 7 27.29 7.07 0.28
N ARG A 8 26.78 6.58 -0.85
CA ARG A 8 26.14 7.43 -1.86
C ARG A 8 24.80 7.98 -1.39
N ALA A 9 23.96 7.14 -0.77
CA ALA A 9 22.67 7.57 -0.23
C ALA A 9 22.85 8.63 0.88
N GLU A 10 23.79 8.41 1.80
CA GLU A 10 24.13 9.35 2.88
C GLU A 10 24.51 10.74 2.31
N LYS A 11 25.39 10.78 1.30
CA LYS A 11 25.78 12.03 0.63
C LYS A 11 24.64 12.76 -0.07
N ILE A 12 23.59 12.05 -0.49
CA ILE A 12 22.41 12.68 -1.10
C ILE A 12 21.55 13.28 0.00
N VAL A 13 21.28 12.51 1.06
CA VAL A 13 20.45 12.93 2.20
C VAL A 13 21.05 14.15 2.91
N GLU A 14 22.38 14.18 3.10
CA GLU A 14 23.09 15.32 3.71
C GLU A 14 22.87 16.66 2.99
N LYS A 15 22.53 16.63 1.70
CA LYS A 15 22.35 17.84 0.88
C LYS A 15 20.92 18.38 0.88
N ILE A 16 19.96 17.64 1.44
CA ILE A 16 18.54 17.99 1.38
C ILE A 16 18.07 18.31 2.81
N PRO A 17 17.37 19.43 3.03
CA PRO A 17 16.77 19.72 4.33
C PRO A 17 15.87 18.58 4.80
N ILE A 18 15.99 18.21 6.08
CA ILE A 18 15.23 17.08 6.65
C ILE A 18 13.71 17.26 6.52
N ASP A 19 13.23 18.50 6.57
CA ASP A 19 11.82 18.83 6.38
C ASP A 19 11.34 18.60 4.95
N GLU A 20 12.18 18.89 3.94
CA GLU A 20 11.86 18.60 2.53
C GLU A 20 11.79 17.09 2.30
N ILE A 21 12.69 16.31 2.92
CA ILE A 21 12.65 14.85 2.88
C ILE A 21 11.37 14.33 3.53
N ARG A 22 11.02 14.86 4.70
CA ARG A 22 9.80 14.48 5.45
C ARG A 22 8.55 14.78 4.63
N GLU A 23 8.44 15.98 4.06
CA GLU A 23 7.31 16.36 3.23
C GLU A 23 7.21 15.51 1.95
N ALA A 24 8.34 15.24 1.29
CA ALA A 24 8.37 14.35 0.13
C ALA A 24 7.89 12.93 0.47
N LEU A 25 8.29 12.39 1.62
CA LEU A 25 7.83 11.08 2.12
C LEU A 25 6.34 11.08 2.43
N ILE A 26 5.83 12.08 3.16
CA ILE A 26 4.39 12.22 3.46
C ILE A 26 3.58 12.24 2.16
N ASN A 27 4.03 13.03 1.17
CA ASN A 27 3.35 13.12 -0.12
C ASN A 27 3.39 11.80 -0.90
N GLU A 28 4.48 11.03 -0.82
CA GLU A 28 4.53 9.70 -1.43
C GLU A 28 3.60 8.70 -0.74
N TYR A 29 3.56 8.70 0.59
CA TYR A 29 2.65 7.87 1.35
C TYR A 29 1.18 8.20 1.04
N ARG A 30 0.81 9.49 0.99
CA ARG A 30 -0.54 9.90 0.56
C ARG A 30 -0.89 9.40 -0.85
N ARG A 31 0.05 9.48 -1.81
CA ARG A 31 -0.16 8.93 -3.16
C ARG A 31 -0.35 7.42 -3.14
N ARG A 32 0.42 6.67 -2.34
CA ARG A 32 0.24 5.21 -2.17
C ARG A 32 -1.12 4.89 -1.57
N LEU A 33 -1.53 5.62 -0.54
CA LEU A 33 -2.82 5.46 0.12
C LEU A 33 -3.97 5.60 -0.88
N ILE A 34 -3.92 6.62 -1.73
CA ILE A 34 -4.92 6.83 -2.79
C ILE A 34 -4.94 5.62 -3.74
N ARG A 35 -3.79 5.15 -4.22
CA ARG A 35 -3.71 4.00 -5.12
C ARG A 35 -4.33 2.74 -4.50
N TYR A 36 -4.01 2.43 -3.25
CA TYR A 36 -4.56 1.26 -2.57
C TYR A 36 -6.06 1.38 -2.33
N LYS A 37 -6.56 2.57 -1.95
CA LYS A 37 -8.00 2.83 -1.81
C LYS A 37 -8.75 2.70 -3.15
N MET A 38 -8.14 3.09 -4.26
CA MET A 38 -8.70 2.88 -5.60
C MET A 38 -8.79 1.40 -5.98
N ILE A 39 -7.81 0.58 -5.60
CA ILE A 39 -7.87 -0.89 -5.80
C ILE A 39 -9.02 -1.48 -4.98
N ASP A 40 -9.13 -1.14 -3.69
CA ASP A 40 -10.24 -1.59 -2.85
C ASP A 40 -11.60 -1.23 -3.47
N GLU A 41 -11.78 0.04 -3.88
CA GLU A 41 -13.02 0.48 -4.50
C GLU A 41 -13.33 -0.27 -5.81
N ALA A 42 -12.33 -0.47 -6.66
CA ALA A 42 -12.49 -1.18 -7.92
C ALA A 42 -12.92 -2.64 -7.69
N MET A 43 -12.31 -3.32 -6.71
CA MET A 43 -12.64 -4.70 -6.38
C MET A 43 -14.02 -4.81 -5.72
N ARG A 44 -14.36 -3.89 -4.82
CA ARG A 44 -15.72 -3.81 -4.24
C ARG A 44 -16.78 -3.63 -5.32
N LYS A 45 -16.50 -2.83 -6.34
CA LYS A 45 -17.40 -2.65 -7.49
C LYS A 45 -17.46 -3.91 -8.36
N LYS A 46 -16.34 -4.59 -8.60
CA LYS A 46 -16.25 -5.81 -9.41
C LYS A 46 -17.02 -6.98 -8.79
N TYR A 47 -16.91 -7.16 -7.48
CA TYR A 47 -17.52 -8.28 -6.77
C TYR A 47 -18.84 -7.94 -6.07
N GLY A 48 -19.17 -6.66 -5.92
CA GLY A 48 -20.39 -6.20 -5.26
C GLY A 48 -20.41 -6.45 -3.74
N MET A 49 -19.24 -6.61 -3.12
CA MET A 49 -19.08 -6.96 -1.71
C MET A 49 -17.78 -6.39 -1.12
N SER A 50 -17.59 -6.48 0.19
CA SER A 50 -16.29 -6.15 0.81
C SER A 50 -15.29 -7.29 0.68
N PHE A 51 -13.99 -7.04 0.91
CA PHE A 51 -12.98 -8.11 0.93
C PHE A 51 -13.27 -9.14 2.02
N SER A 52 -13.74 -8.69 3.19
CA SER A 52 -14.11 -9.59 4.29
C SER A 52 -15.22 -10.55 3.89
N ASP A 53 -16.22 -10.07 3.15
CA ASP A 53 -17.31 -10.90 2.64
C ASP A 53 -16.79 -11.85 1.54
N PHE A 54 -15.92 -11.35 0.65
CA PHE A 54 -15.29 -12.13 -0.42
C PHE A 54 -14.50 -13.33 0.14
N GLU A 55 -13.68 -13.10 1.17
CA GLU A 55 -12.92 -14.13 1.87
C GLU A 55 -13.84 -15.10 2.61
N SER A 56 -14.82 -14.59 3.37
CA SER A 56 -15.75 -15.42 4.15
C SER A 56 -16.61 -16.32 3.26
N ALA A 57 -16.98 -15.86 2.07
CA ALA A 57 -17.71 -16.63 1.07
C ALA A 57 -16.82 -17.59 0.26
N ASN A 58 -15.49 -17.56 0.46
CA ASN A 58 -14.51 -18.37 -0.26
C ASN A 58 -14.66 -18.22 -1.78
N MET A 59 -14.76 -16.97 -2.24
CA MET A 59 -15.10 -16.65 -3.63
C MET A 59 -14.12 -17.23 -4.65
N VAL A 60 -12.84 -17.38 -4.30
CA VAL A 60 -11.85 -18.09 -5.14
C VAL A 60 -12.31 -19.51 -5.44
N ARG A 61 -12.69 -20.27 -4.41
CA ARG A 61 -13.19 -21.64 -4.56
C ARG A 61 -14.50 -21.67 -5.33
N GLU A 62 -15.43 -20.76 -5.03
CA GLU A 62 -16.72 -20.74 -5.72
C GLU A 62 -16.58 -20.35 -7.21
N ARG A 63 -15.55 -19.59 -7.54
CA ARG A 63 -15.16 -19.31 -8.93
C ARG A 63 -14.19 -20.35 -9.50
N LYS A 64 -14.12 -21.53 -8.89
CA LYS A 64 -13.34 -22.70 -9.32
C LYS A 64 -11.85 -22.42 -9.50
N PHE A 65 -11.27 -21.58 -8.64
CA PHE A 65 -9.84 -21.27 -8.67
C PHE A 65 -9.39 -20.72 -10.03
N SER A 66 -10.24 -19.91 -10.67
CA SER A 66 -9.83 -19.22 -11.88
C SER A 66 -8.69 -18.26 -11.54
N TRP A 67 -7.65 -18.26 -12.36
CA TRP A 67 -6.48 -17.42 -12.19
C TRP A 67 -6.83 -15.94 -11.98
N ASP A 68 -7.83 -15.42 -12.71
CA ASP A 68 -8.29 -14.03 -12.56
C ASP A 68 -8.71 -13.73 -11.12
N VAL A 69 -9.58 -14.56 -10.56
CA VAL A 69 -10.13 -14.36 -9.20
C VAL A 69 -9.07 -14.58 -8.11
N GLU A 70 -8.13 -15.49 -8.33
CA GLU A 70 -6.97 -15.65 -7.42
C GLU A 70 -6.08 -14.40 -7.45
N SER A 71 -5.76 -13.90 -8.65
CA SER A 71 -4.96 -12.69 -8.82
C SER A 71 -5.65 -11.47 -8.20
N ASP A 72 -6.96 -11.33 -8.41
CA ASP A 72 -7.77 -10.26 -7.81
C ASP A 72 -7.75 -10.34 -6.28
N SER A 73 -7.88 -11.54 -5.71
CA SER A 73 -7.83 -11.77 -4.26
C SER A 73 -6.50 -11.33 -3.67
N MET A 74 -5.38 -11.73 -4.30
CA MET A 74 -4.04 -11.38 -3.84
C MET A 74 -3.77 -9.87 -3.98
N GLU A 75 -4.19 -9.25 -5.08
CA GLU A 75 -4.04 -7.81 -5.29
C GLU A 75 -4.86 -7.01 -4.27
N TRP A 76 -6.09 -7.45 -3.99
CA TRP A 76 -6.98 -6.79 -3.04
C TRP A 76 -6.45 -6.90 -1.61
N GLU A 77 -6.01 -8.08 -1.18
CA GLU A 77 -5.36 -8.28 0.12
C GLU A 77 -4.12 -7.39 0.26
N HIS A 78 -3.26 -7.37 -0.76
CA HIS A 78 -2.06 -6.55 -0.77
C HIS A 78 -2.40 -5.05 -0.67
N ALA A 79 -3.46 -4.60 -1.33
CA ALA A 79 -3.91 -3.22 -1.23
C ALA A 79 -4.38 -2.88 0.19
N LEU A 80 -5.14 -3.76 0.84
CA LEU A 80 -5.63 -3.52 2.22
C LEU A 80 -4.50 -3.52 3.25
N GLU A 81 -3.52 -4.43 3.14
CA GLU A 81 -2.28 -4.37 3.94
C GLU A 81 -1.49 -3.09 3.63
N GLY A 82 -1.43 -2.69 2.36
CA GLY A 82 -0.82 -1.44 1.93
C GLY A 82 -1.47 -0.21 2.57
N VAL A 83 -2.81 -0.16 2.66
CA VAL A 83 -3.53 0.90 3.37
C VAL A 83 -3.09 0.96 4.83
N ARG A 84 -3.15 -0.17 5.56
CA ARG A 84 -2.79 -0.22 6.99
C ARG A 84 -1.35 0.27 7.23
N TYR A 85 -0.40 -0.26 6.46
CA TYR A 85 1.01 0.12 6.57
C TYR A 85 1.24 1.62 6.30
N VAL A 86 0.61 2.15 5.25
CA VAL A 86 0.78 3.55 4.87
C VAL A 86 0.14 4.49 5.91
N GLU A 87 -1.01 4.14 6.45
CA GLU A 87 -1.68 4.93 7.50
C GLU A 87 -0.82 4.98 8.78
N GLU A 88 -0.20 3.86 9.18
CA GLU A 88 0.76 3.82 10.28
C GLU A 88 1.97 4.74 10.01
N LYS A 89 2.57 4.65 8.82
CA LYS A 89 3.73 5.49 8.45
C LYS A 89 3.39 6.98 8.39
N LEU A 90 2.19 7.33 7.96
CA LEU A 90 1.72 8.72 7.98
C LEU A 90 1.54 9.21 9.41
N LYS A 91 0.94 8.39 10.30
CA LYS A 91 0.81 8.71 11.72
C LYS A 91 2.18 9.04 12.34
N ASP A 92 3.18 8.19 12.11
CA ASP A 92 4.55 8.37 12.58
C ASP A 92 5.18 9.70 12.10
N LEU A 93 4.97 10.05 10.82
CA LEU A 93 5.61 11.21 10.18
C LEU A 93 4.89 12.54 10.44
N GLU A 94 3.57 12.50 10.65
CA GLU A 94 2.75 13.68 10.92
C GLU A 94 2.69 14.01 12.43
N GLY A 95 3.09 13.07 13.30
CA GLY A 95 3.17 13.30 14.74
C GLY A 95 1.82 13.29 15.44
N TYR A 96 0.84 12.56 14.90
CA TYR A 96 -0.42 12.31 15.59
C TYR A 96 -0.22 11.17 16.60
N ASP A 97 -0.27 11.44 17.89
CA ASP A 97 -0.30 10.42 18.96
C ASP A 97 -1.69 9.75 19.07
#